data_AF-N1V263-F1
#
_entry.id   AF-N1V263-F1
#
_cell.length_a   1.000
_cell.length_b   1.000
_cell.length_c   1.000
_cell.angle_alpha   90.00
_cell.angle_beta   90.00
_cell.angle_gamma   90.00
#
_symmetry.space_group_name_H-M   'P 1'
#
loop_
_entity.id
_entity.type
_entity.pdbx_description
1 polymer ?
#
loop_
_entity_poly.entity_id
_entity_poly.type
_entity_poly.pdbx_seq_one_letter_code
_entity_poly.pdbx_strand_id
1 'polypeptide(L)'
;EKCVFYGCSRSSDHCELDHATGWAEGGTTNVANLRPECKKHHRLKTETDWELDQPNRHQSDWTSPAGLEYPTTPEPLAHTPPGELANILEQHQIHDINTKLTAYQRKHEKTTGQAGDNGSQDRPNINPQRLRLPKAPPPEPELDSHRDDDDTSDETPPPF
;
A
#
# COMPACT_ATOMS: atom_id res chain seq x y z
N GLU A 1 -7.41 9.68 12.21
CA GLU A 1 -7.32 8.21 12.19
C GLU A 1 -6.24 7.76 13.18
N LYS A 2 -6.07 6.45 13.42
CA LYS A 2 -5.10 5.89 14.38
C LYS A 2 -4.25 4.81 13.67
N CYS A 3 -3.17 4.40 14.30
CA CYS A 3 -2.41 3.22 13.91
C CYS A 3 -3.32 1.99 13.79
N VAL A 4 -3.15 1.19 12.73
CA VAL A 4 -4.03 0.04 12.45
C VAL A 4 -3.75 -1.21 13.29
N PHE A 5 -2.68 -1.23 14.08
CA PHE A 5 -2.40 -2.36 14.97
C PHE A 5 -3.47 -2.50 16.05
N TYR A 6 -3.89 -3.74 16.34
CA TYR A 6 -4.94 -4.03 17.32
C TYR A 6 -4.67 -3.37 18.68
N GLY A 7 -5.63 -2.59 19.16
CA GLY A 7 -5.56 -1.89 20.45
C GLY A 7 -4.62 -0.68 20.50
N CYS A 8 -3.99 -0.28 19.39
CA CYS A 8 -3.12 0.88 19.36
C CYS A 8 -3.93 2.20 19.31
N SER A 9 -3.63 3.13 20.21
CA SER A 9 -4.29 4.45 20.26
C SER A 9 -3.48 5.59 19.62
N ARG A 10 -2.31 5.29 19.04
CA ARG A 10 -1.43 6.32 18.46
C ARG A 10 -2.07 6.97 17.23
N SER A 11 -2.07 8.31 17.19
CA SER A 11 -2.57 9.09 16.05
C SER A 11 -1.84 8.71 14.75
N SER A 12 -2.58 8.66 13.65
CA SER A 12 -2.05 8.48 12.28
C SER A 12 -1.01 9.54 11.91
N ASP A 13 -1.09 10.75 12.48
CA ASP A 13 -0.13 11.84 12.22
C ASP A 13 1.29 11.53 12.71
N HIS A 14 1.41 10.50 13.55
CA HIS A 14 2.66 10.01 14.10
C HIS A 14 3.01 8.59 13.62
N CYS A 15 2.36 8.16 12.54
CA CYS A 15 2.55 6.88 11.88
C CYS A 15 3.24 7.06 10.53
N GLU A 16 3.85 5.99 10.06
CA GLU A 16 4.37 5.84 8.71
C GLU A 16 3.28 5.17 7.85
N LEU A 17 3.30 5.43 6.54
CA LEU A 17 2.46 4.69 5.60
C LEU A 17 3.22 3.45 5.16
N ASP A 18 2.82 2.31 5.71
CA ASP A 18 3.45 1.02 5.46
C ASP A 18 2.60 0.12 4.55
N HIS A 19 3.24 -0.76 3.80
CA HIS A 19 2.56 -1.68 2.88
C HIS A 19 1.96 -2.86 3.63
N ALA A 20 0.65 -3.12 3.53
CA ALA A 20 0.00 -4.29 4.12
C ALA A 20 0.65 -5.60 3.61
N THR A 21 0.73 -5.77 2.29
CA THR A 21 1.60 -6.76 1.64
C THR A 21 2.94 -6.13 1.32
N GLY A 22 4.04 -6.70 1.81
CA GLY A 22 5.38 -6.12 1.67
C GLY A 22 5.80 -5.99 0.20
N TRP A 23 6.65 -5.00 -0.11
CA TRP A 23 7.17 -4.82 -1.47
C TRP A 23 7.93 -6.07 -1.97
N ALA A 24 8.66 -6.75 -1.09
CA ALA A 24 9.40 -7.98 -1.40
C ALA A 24 8.46 -9.15 -1.79
N GLU A 25 7.23 -9.13 -1.31
CA GLU A 25 6.18 -10.14 -1.60
C GLU A 25 5.34 -9.76 -2.82
N GLY A 26 5.70 -8.69 -3.53
CA GLY A 26 4.96 -8.20 -4.70
C GLY A 26 3.89 -7.14 -4.38
N GLY A 27 3.87 -6.63 -3.15
CA GLY A 27 3.01 -5.52 -2.76
C GLY A 27 3.26 -4.25 -3.57
N THR A 28 2.19 -3.54 -3.93
CA THR A 28 2.29 -2.30 -4.72
C THR A 28 2.11 -1.07 -3.85
N THR A 29 2.76 0.04 -4.22
CA THR A 29 2.59 1.33 -3.53
C THR A 29 1.32 2.01 -4.02
N ASN A 30 0.19 1.70 -3.39
CA ASN A 30 -1.11 2.30 -3.71
C ASN A 30 -1.97 2.49 -2.46
N VAL A 31 -3.03 3.29 -2.55
CA VAL A 31 -3.93 3.60 -1.42
C VAL A 31 -4.63 2.34 -0.86
N ALA A 32 -4.82 1.30 -1.68
CA ALA A 32 -5.39 0.05 -1.19
C ALA A 32 -4.41 -0.75 -0.33
N ASN A 33 -3.10 -0.62 -0.54
CA ASN A 33 -2.07 -1.38 0.17
C ASN A 33 -1.34 -0.58 1.27
N LEU A 34 -1.46 0.76 1.34
CA LEU A 34 -0.76 1.57 2.36
C LEU A 34 -1.59 1.82 3.62
N ARG A 35 -1.00 1.68 4.81
CA ARG A 35 -1.69 1.87 6.09
C ARG A 35 -0.87 2.63 7.12
N PRO A 36 -1.52 3.39 8.01
CA PRO A 36 -0.83 4.07 9.10
C PRO A 36 -0.37 3.04 10.14
N GLU A 37 0.94 2.81 10.20
CA GLU A 37 1.59 1.99 11.22
C GLU A 37 2.57 2.85 12.02
N CYS A 38 2.52 2.78 13.35
CA CYS A 38 3.52 3.47 14.14
C CYS A 38 4.86 2.73 14.06
N LYS A 39 5.98 3.43 14.24
CA LYS A 39 7.32 2.83 14.19
C LYS A 39 7.48 1.54 15.00
N LYS A 40 6.79 1.42 16.13
CA LYS A 40 6.81 0.20 16.95
C LYS A 40 6.15 -0.99 16.24
N HIS A 41 4.98 -0.79 15.64
CA HIS A 41 4.23 -1.87 15.01
C HIS A 41 4.69 -2.17 13.59
N HIS A 42 5.17 -1.17 12.86
CA HIS A 42 5.91 -1.38 11.62
C HIS A 42 7.10 -2.32 11.87
N ARG A 43 7.93 -2.04 12.87
CA ARG A 43 9.03 -2.96 13.25
C ARG A 43 8.55 -4.32 13.69
N LEU A 44 7.48 -4.40 14.49
CA LEU A 44 6.92 -5.68 14.91
C LEU A 44 6.60 -6.55 13.69
N LYS A 45 5.90 -6.00 12.71
CA LYS A 45 5.57 -6.70 11.46
C LYS A 45 6.78 -7.03 10.59
N THR A 46 7.77 -6.14 10.50
CA THR A 46 8.96 -6.39 9.66
C THR A 46 9.95 -7.37 10.29
N GLU A 47 10.06 -7.38 11.62
CA GLU A 47 11.10 -8.11 12.34
C GLU A 47 10.59 -9.43 12.96
N THR A 48 9.30 -9.72 12.84
CA THR A 48 8.68 -10.93 13.41
C THR A 48 7.57 -11.46 12.50
N ASP A 49 7.04 -12.66 12.80
CA ASP A 49 5.99 -13.31 12.01
C ASP A 49 4.57 -12.78 12.31
N TRP A 50 4.44 -11.49 12.64
CA TRP A 50 3.13 -10.84 12.73
C TRP A 50 2.67 -10.46 11.34
N GLU A 51 1.50 -10.96 10.94
CA GLU A 51 0.93 -10.70 9.63
C GLU A 51 -0.24 -9.72 9.74
N LEU A 52 -0.41 -8.92 8.68
CA LEU A 52 -1.53 -8.02 8.52
C LEU A 52 -2.30 -8.45 7.26
N ASP A 53 -3.48 -9.03 7.45
CA ASP A 53 -4.46 -9.21 6.38
C ASP A 53 -5.45 -8.05 6.37
N GLN A 54 -5.94 -7.73 5.18
CA GLN A 54 -6.82 -6.60 5.00
C GLN A 54 -7.89 -6.85 3.94
N PRO A 55 -9.01 -7.45 4.35
CA PRO A 55 -10.08 -7.76 3.41
C PRO A 55 -10.72 -6.50 2.81
N ASN A 56 -10.63 -5.34 3.48
CA ASN A 56 -11.15 -4.07 2.98
C ASN A 56 -10.46 -2.84 3.62
N ARG A 57 -10.79 -1.63 3.14
CA ARG A 57 -10.16 -0.37 3.62
C ARG A 57 -10.37 -0.07 5.10
N HIS A 58 -11.34 -0.69 5.75
CA HIS A 58 -11.78 -0.31 7.10
C HIS A 58 -11.50 -1.40 8.14
N GLN A 59 -11.15 -2.61 7.71
CA GLN A 59 -10.87 -3.73 8.59
C GLN A 59 -9.40 -4.12 8.45
N SER A 60 -8.72 -4.29 9.57
CA SER A 60 -7.35 -4.82 9.62
C SER A 60 -7.35 -6.03 10.51
N ASP A 61 -7.05 -7.20 9.95
CA ASP A 61 -7.03 -8.45 10.68
C ASP A 61 -5.56 -8.81 10.91
N TRP A 62 -5.12 -8.70 12.17
CA TRP A 62 -3.75 -9.02 12.54
C TRP A 62 -3.65 -10.46 12.99
N THR A 63 -2.66 -11.18 12.50
CA THR A 63 -2.39 -12.55 12.94
C THR A 63 -1.07 -12.56 13.70
N SER A 64 -1.13 -13.03 14.95
CA SER A 64 0.09 -13.24 15.74
C SER A 64 0.88 -14.45 15.24
N PRO A 65 2.17 -14.57 15.58
CA PRO A 65 3.00 -15.74 15.25
C PRO A 65 2.43 -17.08 15.74
N ALA A 66 1.54 -17.04 16.75
CA ALA A 66 0.86 -18.22 17.27
C ALA A 66 -0.43 -18.58 16.49
N GLY A 67 -0.75 -17.86 15.41
CA GLY A 67 -1.96 -18.04 14.61
C GLY A 67 -3.23 -17.44 15.22
N LEU A 68 -3.13 -16.63 16.28
CA LEU A 68 -4.30 -15.94 16.84
C LEU A 68 -4.61 -14.69 16.02
N GLU A 69 -5.89 -14.55 15.65
CA GLU A 69 -6.41 -13.41 14.88
C GLU A 69 -6.95 -12.30 15.79
N TYR A 70 -6.67 -11.06 15.41
CA TYR A 70 -7.06 -9.84 16.12
C TYR A 70 -7.72 -8.89 15.14
N PRO A 71 -9.06 -8.96 14.99
CA PRO A 71 -9.78 -8.09 14.09
C PRO A 71 -9.82 -6.67 14.65
N THR A 72 -9.47 -5.71 13.82
CA THR A 72 -9.61 -4.28 14.13
C THR A 72 -10.94 -3.81 13.58
N THR A 73 -11.93 -3.66 14.45
CA THR A 73 -13.20 -3.03 14.05
C THR A 73 -12.96 -1.53 13.92
N PRO A 74 -13.21 -0.92 12.74
CA PRO A 74 -13.12 0.52 12.61
C PRO A 74 -14.14 1.14 13.57
N GLU A 75 -13.74 2.19 14.30
CA GLU A 75 -14.73 3.05 14.94
C GLU A 75 -15.71 3.51 13.86
N PRO A 76 -17.03 3.37 14.05
CA PRO A 76 -17.99 3.88 13.10
C PRO A 76 -17.66 5.35 12.84
N LEU A 77 -17.56 5.75 11.57
CA LEU A 77 -17.53 7.17 11.23
C LEU A 77 -18.71 7.80 11.97
N ALA A 78 -18.43 8.80 12.80
CA ALA A 78 -19.47 9.48 13.55
C ALA A 78 -20.60 9.80 12.58
N HIS A 79 -21.78 9.26 12.85
CA HIS A 79 -22.95 9.53 12.02
C HIS A 79 -23.11 11.05 12.02
N THR A 80 -22.89 11.68 10.88
CA THR A 80 -23.22 13.09 10.76
C THR A 80 -24.74 13.13 10.70
N PRO A 81 -25.45 13.66 11.71
CA PRO A 81 -26.90 13.72 11.68
C PRO A 81 -27.37 14.39 10.38
N PRO A 82 -28.47 13.91 9.77
CA PRO A 82 -28.99 14.49 8.54
C PRO A 82 -29.21 16.00 8.71
N GLY A 83 -28.46 16.81 7.95
CA GLY A 83 -28.48 18.27 8.02
C GLY A 83 -27.11 18.90 8.33
N GLU A 84 -26.26 18.25 9.14
CA GLU A 84 -24.92 18.78 9.43
C GLU A 84 -23.98 18.63 8.22
N LEU A 85 -24.11 17.55 7.44
CA LEU A 85 -23.45 17.42 6.14
C LEU A 85 -23.87 18.52 5.15
N ALA A 86 -25.15 18.89 5.13
CA ALA A 86 -25.64 19.97 4.26
C ALA A 86 -25.02 21.32 4.65
N ASN A 87 -24.95 21.59 5.97
CA ASN A 87 -24.31 22.80 6.49
C ASN A 87 -22.81 22.84 6.18
N ILE A 88 -22.08 21.73 6.34
CA ILE A 88 -20.65 21.65 5.99
C ILE A 88 -20.44 21.90 4.49
N LEU A 89 -21.25 21.28 3.63
CA LEU A 89 -21.17 21.46 2.18
C LEU A 89 -21.44 22.90 1.75
N GLU A 90 -22.40 23.56 2.41
CA GLU A 90 -22.79 24.96 2.16
C GLU A 90 -21.73 25.95 2.71
N GLN A 91 -21.30 25.78 3.96
CA GLN A 91 -20.29 26.64 4.60
C GLN A 91 -18.95 26.61 3.86
N HIS A 92 -18.50 25.42 3.43
CA HIS A 92 -17.24 25.28 2.71
C HIS A 92 -17.36 25.58 1.21
N GLN A 93 -18.52 26.04 0.73
CA GLN A 93 -18.77 26.39 -0.67
C GLN A 93 -18.34 25.29 -1.66
N ILE A 94 -18.50 24.02 -1.27
CA ILE A 94 -17.95 22.88 -2.02
C ILE A 94 -18.62 22.78 -3.41
N HIS A 95 -19.89 23.19 -3.53
CA HIS A 95 -20.58 23.25 -4.82
C HIS A 95 -19.92 24.24 -5.80
N ASP A 96 -19.50 25.41 -5.31
CA ASP A 96 -18.83 26.42 -6.14
C ASP A 96 -17.44 25.96 -6.58
N ILE A 97 -16.72 25.28 -5.68
CA ILE A 97 -15.41 24.68 -5.99
C ILE A 97 -15.56 23.61 -7.07
N ASN A 98 -16.51 22.67 -6.91
CA ASN A 98 -16.75 21.62 -7.89
C ASN A 98 -17.19 22.20 -9.24
N THR A 99 -18.06 23.22 -9.23
CA THR A 99 -18.50 23.91 -10.45
C THR A 99 -17.34 24.58 -11.18
N LYS A 100 -16.46 25.27 -10.43
CA LYS A 100 -15.23 25.86 -10.97
C LYS A 100 -14.27 24.81 -11.50
N LEU A 101 -14.12 23.68 -10.83
CA LEU A 101 -13.27 22.57 -11.26
C LEU A 101 -13.77 21.98 -12.59
N THR A 102 -15.08 21.71 -12.70
CA THR A 102 -15.68 21.18 -13.94
C THR A 102 -15.64 22.20 -15.08
N ALA A 103 -15.82 23.49 -14.79
CA ALA A 103 -15.65 24.55 -15.80
C ALA A 103 -14.18 24.65 -16.26
N TYR A 104 -13.24 24.57 -15.33
CA TYR A 104 -11.80 24.56 -15.61
C TYR A 104 -11.40 23.35 -16.48
N GLN A 105 -11.85 22.14 -16.12
CA GLN A 105 -11.62 20.91 -16.89
C GLN A 105 -12.16 21.03 -18.32
N ARG A 106 -13.42 21.46 -18.49
CA ARG A 106 -14.02 21.67 -19.83
C ARG A 106 -13.29 22.72 -20.66
N LYS A 107 -12.81 23.79 -20.03
CA LYS A 107 -12.00 24.81 -20.71
C LYS A 107 -10.67 24.21 -21.15
N HIS A 108 -10.01 23.44 -20.29
CA HIS A 108 -8.75 22.80 -20.63
C HIS A 108 -8.90 21.79 -21.77
N GLU A 109 -9.94 20.95 -21.75
CA GLU A 109 -10.26 20.00 -22.84
C GLU A 109 -10.51 20.69 -24.20
N LYS A 110 -11.23 21.83 -24.20
CA LYS A 110 -11.48 22.63 -25.40
C LYS A 110 -10.21 23.32 -25.91
N THR A 111 -9.32 23.73 -25.01
CA THR A 111 -8.05 24.38 -25.39
C THR A 111 -7.04 23.36 -25.92
N THR A 112 -7.12 22.10 -25.47
CA THR A 112 -6.28 20.99 -25.97
C THR A 112 -6.82 20.33 -27.25
N GLY A 113 -8.04 20.64 -27.66
CA GLY A 113 -8.70 20.04 -28.84
C GLY A 113 -8.49 20.79 -30.16
N GLN A 114 -7.73 21.89 -30.20
CA GLN A 114 -7.62 22.72 -31.40
C GLN A 114 -6.21 23.31 -31.59
N ALA A 115 -5.24 22.42 -31.83
CA ALA A 115 -3.98 22.77 -32.48
C ALA A 115 -3.58 21.61 -33.41
N GLY A 116 -4.08 21.68 -34.64
CA GLY A 116 -3.49 20.96 -35.76
C GLY A 116 -2.27 21.72 -36.29
N ASP A 117 -1.19 20.96 -36.48
CA ASP A 117 -0.08 21.17 -37.42
C ASP A 117 0.73 22.49 -37.39
N ASN A 118 1.95 22.43 -36.82
CA ASN A 118 3.21 22.75 -37.50
C ASN A 118 4.41 22.61 -36.54
N GLY A 119 5.46 21.92 -36.99
CA GLY A 119 6.55 21.40 -36.16
C GLY A 119 7.56 22.43 -35.63
N SER A 120 8.06 22.14 -34.43
CA SER A 120 9.51 22.18 -34.13
C SER A 120 9.77 21.20 -32.99
N GLN A 121 10.55 20.18 -33.30
CA GLN A 121 10.82 19.01 -32.47
C GLN A 121 11.90 19.37 -31.45
N ASP A 122 11.53 19.60 -30.20
CA ASP A 122 12.44 19.43 -29.04
C ASP A 122 11.62 19.30 -27.75
N ARG A 123 10.83 18.22 -27.68
CA ARG A 123 10.33 17.70 -26.41
C ARG A 123 10.94 16.31 -26.23
N PRO A 124 11.52 15.97 -25.06
CA PRO A 124 12.04 14.65 -24.83
C PRO A 124 10.90 13.63 -25.01
N ASN A 125 11.10 12.74 -25.99
CA ASN A 125 10.23 11.62 -26.28
C ASN A 125 10.21 10.68 -25.05
N ILE A 126 9.20 10.85 -24.20
CA ILE A 126 8.84 9.81 -23.23
C ILE A 126 8.17 8.71 -24.04
N ASN A 127 9.00 7.82 -24.58
CA ASN A 127 8.54 6.62 -25.25
C ASN A 127 7.77 5.76 -24.22
N PRO A 128 6.45 5.53 -24.39
CA PRO A 128 5.65 4.73 -23.46
C PRO A 128 6.08 3.25 -23.40
N GLN A 129 6.99 2.82 -24.28
CA GLN A 129 7.59 1.49 -24.25
C GLN A 129 8.88 1.39 -23.41
N ARG A 130 9.22 2.42 -22.61
CA ARG A 130 10.38 2.39 -21.69
C ARG A 130 10.05 2.73 -20.24
N LEU A 131 8.85 2.38 -19.77
CA LEU A 131 8.71 1.93 -18.39
C LEU A 131 9.64 0.72 -18.26
N ARG A 132 10.87 0.95 -17.75
CA ARG A 132 11.70 -0.17 -17.29
C ARG A 132 10.81 -0.91 -16.29
N LEU A 133 10.44 -2.14 -16.65
CA LEU A 133 9.98 -3.12 -15.67
C LEU A 133 10.92 -3.02 -14.46
N PRO A 134 10.40 -3.08 -13.21
CA PRO A 134 11.27 -3.30 -12.09
C PRO A 134 12.15 -4.50 -12.43
N LYS A 135 13.47 -4.35 -12.19
CA LYS A 135 14.44 -5.43 -12.38
C LYS A 135 13.85 -6.68 -11.74
N ALA A 136 13.80 -7.78 -12.50
CA ALA A 136 13.35 -9.06 -11.97
C ALA A 136 14.05 -9.34 -10.63
N PRO A 137 13.35 -9.95 -9.65
CA PRO A 137 13.99 -10.37 -8.42
C PRO A 137 15.23 -11.21 -8.77
N PRO A 138 16.32 -11.14 -7.98
CA PRO A 138 17.47 -11.99 -8.19
C PRO A 138 16.99 -13.45 -8.27
N PRO A 139 17.52 -14.26 -9.20
CA PRO A 139 17.15 -15.67 -9.24
C PRO A 139 17.43 -16.30 -7.88
N GLU A 140 16.52 -17.16 -7.41
CA GLU A 140 16.77 -18.01 -6.25
C GLU A 140 18.13 -18.70 -6.41
N PRO A 141 18.92 -18.89 -5.34
CA PRO A 141 20.18 -19.61 -5.46
C PRO A 141 19.88 -20.99 -6.04
N GLU A 142 20.47 -21.30 -7.19
CA GLU A 142 20.43 -22.65 -7.76
C GLU A 142 20.98 -23.61 -6.70
N LEU A 143 20.12 -24.49 -6.19
CA LEU A 143 20.57 -25.67 -5.47
C LEU A 143 21.39 -26.49 -6.47
N ASP A 144 22.71 -26.40 -6.32
CA ASP A 144 23.69 -27.14 -7.09
C ASP A 144 23.40 -28.64 -6.93
N SER A 145 22.70 -29.21 -7.91
CA SER A 145 22.52 -30.65 -8.02
C SER A 145 23.73 -31.22 -8.75
N HIS A 146 24.88 -31.21 -8.08
CA HIS A 146 25.95 -32.14 -8.39
C HIS A 146 26.02 -33.18 -7.28
N ARG A 147 25.65 -34.40 -7.71
CA ARG A 147 25.89 -35.64 -7.00
C ARG A 147 27.40 -35.84 -6.92
N ASP A 148 27.92 -35.96 -5.72
CA ASP A 148 29.01 -36.89 -5.44
C ASP A 148 28.40 -38.02 -4.61
N ASP A 149 28.31 -39.18 -5.25
CA ASP A 149 28.25 -40.48 -4.57
C ASP A 149 29.58 -40.71 -3.81
N ASP A 150 29.53 -41.60 -2.81
CA ASP A 150 30.62 -42.12 -1.95
C ASP A 150 31.07 -41.26 -0.73
N ASP A 151 30.60 -41.59 0.47
CA ASP A 151 31.31 -42.56 1.34
C ASP A 151 30.49 -42.87 2.61
N THR A 152 30.57 -44.12 3.03
CA THR A 152 29.83 -44.75 4.11
C THR A 152 30.64 -44.62 5.39
N SER A 153 30.11 -44.01 6.46
CA SER A 153 30.52 -44.22 7.89
C SER A 153 29.61 -43.35 8.77
N ASP A 154 28.57 -43.91 9.40
CA ASP A 154 28.58 -44.33 10.81
C ASP A 154 28.97 -43.21 11.79
N GLU A 155 28.00 -42.40 12.22
CA GLU A 155 28.03 -41.81 13.57
C GLU A 155 26.63 -41.87 14.19
N THR A 156 26.48 -42.84 15.08
CA THR A 156 25.38 -42.95 16.04
C THR A 156 25.49 -41.81 17.06
N PRO A 157 24.44 -41.01 17.33
CA PRO A 157 24.50 -40.02 18.40
C PRO A 157 24.48 -40.72 19.77
N PRO A 158 25.35 -40.34 20.73
CA PRO A 158 25.29 -40.91 22.07
C PRO A 158 24.08 -40.37 22.86
N PRO A 159 23.53 -41.17 23.79
CA PRO A 159 22.33 -40.79 24.54
C PRO A 159 22.61 -39.82 25.69
N PHE A 160 21.53 -39.12 26.07
CA PHE A 160 21.27 -38.21 27.21
C PHE A 160 21.34 -36.71 26.93
#